data_AF-A0A7Y0S9A5-F1
#
_entry.id   AF-A0A7Y0S9A5-F1
#
_cell.length_a   1.000
_cell.length_b   1.000
_cell.length_c   1.000
_cell.angle_alpha   90.00
_cell.angle_beta   90.00
_cell.angle_gamma   90.00
#
_symmetry.space_group_name_H-M   'P 1'
#
loop_
_entity.id
_entity.type
_entity.pdbx_description
1 polymer ?
#
loop_
_entity_poly.entity_id
_entity_poly.type
_entity_poly.pdbx_seq_one_letter_code
_entity_poly.pdbx_strand_id
1 'polypeptide(L)'
;MENYNVKIEDETMGRFYARQLSKYDFPVQWETSINFDDNIELINTAVNIYKYEYCEMVINKIENKYKSILFIKENLRKNERFCNFTWYYIQKKFSGKIKLKSDGRNHKEREREVKINIGKLNRSRYYYGELERVILDKWCSSSKNNDVVSWLKEEEQIKWAWSYIIKHDPLVIKYIWNNKKSTQDLKDFIIAFFDIIEDNKRDITIKRIKKAWDQKKFRDKVQSKNQYCINLSESSNEKLKAISISKNMKRNKIIELLINNEFLRL
;
A
#
# COMPACT_ATOMS: atom_id res chain seq x y z
N MET A 1 44.70 -12.12 11.63
CA MET A 1 43.61 -11.69 10.73
C MET A 1 42.38 -12.45 11.19
N GLU A 2 41.29 -11.76 11.51
CA GLU A 2 40.05 -12.43 11.90
C GLU A 2 39.43 -13.06 10.65
N ASN A 3 39.12 -14.35 10.73
CA ASN A 3 38.41 -15.04 9.66
C ASN A 3 36.91 -14.75 9.78
N TYR A 4 36.26 -14.52 8.64
CA TYR A 4 34.82 -14.44 8.53
C TYR A 4 34.25 -15.80 8.12
N ASN A 5 33.30 -16.32 8.91
CA ASN A 5 32.59 -17.56 8.61
C ASN A 5 31.15 -17.26 8.25
N VAL A 6 30.75 -17.64 7.04
CA VAL A 6 29.40 -17.44 6.53
C VAL A 6 28.47 -18.49 7.12
N LYS A 7 27.29 -18.07 7.58
CA LYS A 7 26.22 -18.98 8.03
C LYS A 7 25.32 -19.34 6.86
N ILE A 8 25.35 -20.60 6.42
CA ILE A 8 24.54 -21.11 5.30
C ILE A 8 23.72 -22.29 5.82
N GLU A 9 22.40 -22.20 5.71
CA GLU A 9 21.45 -23.15 6.32
C GLU A 9 21.05 -24.29 5.37
N ASP A 10 21.08 -24.05 4.06
CA ASP A 10 20.71 -25.02 3.04
C ASP A 10 21.37 -24.73 1.68
N GLU A 11 21.30 -25.69 0.75
CA GLU A 11 21.86 -25.54 -0.61
C GLU A 11 21.29 -24.35 -1.38
N THR A 12 20.03 -23.98 -1.16
CA THR A 12 19.40 -22.86 -1.88
C THR A 12 20.04 -21.55 -1.45
N MET A 13 20.27 -21.38 -0.14
CA MET A 13 21.03 -20.28 0.42
C MET A 13 22.47 -20.29 -0.10
N GLY A 14 23.13 -21.44 -0.08
CA GLY A 14 24.51 -21.57 -0.55
C GLY A 14 24.71 -21.16 -2.01
N ARG A 15 23.88 -21.69 -2.92
CA ARG A 15 23.87 -21.30 -4.34
C ARG A 15 23.60 -19.81 -4.54
N PHE A 16 22.72 -19.23 -3.72
CA PHE A 16 22.45 -17.80 -3.75
C PHE A 16 23.70 -16.99 -3.36
N TYR A 17 24.38 -17.38 -2.28
CA TYR A 17 25.59 -16.73 -1.79
C TYR A 17 26.70 -16.74 -2.82
N ALA A 18 27.07 -17.91 -3.34
CA ALA A 18 28.13 -18.01 -4.36
C ALA A 18 27.85 -17.09 -5.56
N ARG A 19 26.60 -17.07 -6.05
CA ARG A 19 26.18 -16.20 -7.15
C ARG A 19 26.15 -14.71 -6.79
N GLN A 20 25.98 -14.34 -5.53
CA GLN A 20 26.05 -12.93 -5.11
C GLN A 20 27.50 -12.50 -4.88
N LEU A 21 28.29 -13.33 -4.22
CA LEU A 21 29.70 -13.11 -3.97
C LEU A 21 30.49 -12.92 -5.27
N SER A 22 30.19 -13.69 -6.31
CA SER A 22 30.81 -13.51 -7.63
C SER A 22 30.52 -12.14 -8.28
N LYS A 23 29.45 -11.44 -7.88
CA LYS A 23 29.18 -10.05 -8.33
C LYS A 23 30.00 -9.00 -7.60
N TYR A 24 30.65 -9.38 -6.51
CA TYR A 24 31.59 -8.57 -5.74
C TYR A 24 33.02 -9.08 -5.93
N ASP A 25 33.27 -9.79 -7.03
CA ASP A 25 34.58 -10.32 -7.45
C ASP A 25 35.22 -11.34 -6.49
N PHE A 26 34.43 -11.96 -5.62
CA PHE A 26 34.89 -13.12 -4.86
C PHE A 26 35.01 -14.33 -5.79
N PRO A 27 36.15 -15.04 -5.81
CA PRO A 27 36.42 -16.14 -6.74
C PRO A 27 35.75 -17.44 -6.27
N VAL A 28 34.42 -17.46 -6.24
CA VAL A 28 33.65 -18.61 -5.77
C VAL A 28 32.48 -18.95 -6.71
N GLN A 29 32.28 -20.25 -6.90
CA GLN A 29 31.11 -20.83 -7.56
C GLN A 29 30.58 -21.97 -6.71
N TRP A 30 29.29 -22.26 -6.86
CA TRP A 30 28.68 -23.40 -6.17
C TRP A 30 28.83 -24.63 -7.05
N GLU A 31 29.52 -25.65 -6.55
CA GLU A 31 29.83 -26.87 -7.28
C GLU A 31 28.81 -27.98 -6.96
N THR A 32 28.19 -28.56 -8.00
CA THR A 32 27.21 -29.65 -7.82
C THR A 32 27.86 -31.02 -7.64
N SER A 33 29.15 -31.14 -7.89
CA SER A 33 29.92 -32.39 -7.79
C SER A 33 30.44 -32.69 -6.38
N ILE A 34 30.43 -31.69 -5.49
CA ILE A 34 30.92 -31.82 -4.11
C ILE A 34 29.76 -31.69 -3.12
N ASN A 35 30.00 -32.09 -1.88
CA ASN A 35 28.96 -32.08 -0.86
C ASN A 35 28.66 -30.64 -0.35
N PHE A 36 27.66 -30.52 0.53
CA PHE A 36 27.24 -29.23 1.08
C PHE A 36 28.32 -28.55 1.93
N ASP A 37 29.00 -29.30 2.79
CA ASP A 37 30.03 -28.77 3.70
C ASP A 37 31.28 -28.33 2.93
N ASP A 38 31.69 -29.08 1.91
CA ASP A 38 32.81 -28.71 1.03
C ASP A 38 32.51 -27.39 0.29
N ASN A 39 31.26 -27.19 -0.17
CA ASN A 39 30.85 -25.92 -0.77
C ASN A 39 30.90 -24.76 0.23
N ILE A 40 30.55 -24.99 1.50
CA ILE A 40 30.67 -23.98 2.55
C ILE A 40 32.14 -23.62 2.77
N GLU A 41 33.03 -24.61 2.79
CA GLU A 41 34.47 -24.40 2.92
C GLU A 41 35.04 -23.57 1.75
N LEU A 42 34.61 -23.84 0.51
CA LEU A 42 34.98 -23.01 -0.65
C LEU A 42 34.54 -21.56 -0.49
N ILE A 43 33.31 -21.32 -0.02
CA ILE A 43 32.81 -19.96 0.24
C ILE A 43 33.65 -19.28 1.32
N ASN A 44 33.89 -19.93 2.45
CA ASN A 44 34.66 -19.34 3.55
C ASN A 44 36.11 -19.08 3.12
N THR A 45 36.72 -19.97 2.35
CA THR A 45 38.06 -19.79 1.79
C THR A 45 38.12 -18.57 0.87
N ALA A 46 37.17 -18.45 -0.07
CA ALA A 46 37.11 -17.32 -0.99
C ALA A 46 36.85 -15.99 -0.28
N VAL A 47 36.01 -15.98 0.76
CA VAL A 47 35.73 -14.79 1.56
C VAL A 47 36.97 -14.34 2.33
N ASN A 48 37.70 -15.26 2.94
CA ASN A 48 38.87 -14.96 3.78
C ASN A 48 40.14 -14.55 3.01
N ILE A 49 40.09 -14.47 1.67
CA ILE A 49 41.10 -13.78 0.86
C ILE A 49 41.10 -12.27 1.14
N TYR A 50 39.95 -11.73 1.51
CA TYR A 50 39.73 -10.29 1.67
C TYR A 50 39.74 -9.86 3.15
N LYS A 51 39.87 -8.55 3.39
CA LYS A 51 39.84 -7.97 4.74
C LYS A 51 38.47 -8.20 5.40
N TYR A 52 38.49 -8.47 6.70
CA TYR A 52 37.29 -8.78 7.50
C TYR A 52 36.19 -7.73 7.33
N GLU A 53 36.49 -6.44 7.40
CA GLU A 53 35.50 -5.36 7.33
C GLU A 53 34.80 -5.31 5.95
N TYR A 54 35.54 -5.62 4.89
CA TYR A 54 34.98 -5.72 3.54
C TYR A 54 34.06 -6.94 3.42
N CYS A 55 34.51 -8.09 3.94
CA CYS A 55 33.72 -9.33 3.97
C CYS A 55 32.42 -9.12 4.75
N GLU A 56 32.50 -8.57 5.96
CA GLU A 56 31.33 -8.29 6.79
C GLU A 56 30.34 -7.37 6.08
N MET A 57 30.80 -6.27 5.46
CA MET A 57 29.94 -5.37 4.71
C MET A 57 29.22 -6.10 3.55
N VAL A 58 29.94 -6.89 2.76
CA VAL A 58 29.38 -7.60 1.60
C VAL A 58 28.42 -8.70 2.04
N ILE A 59 28.82 -9.53 3.00
CA ILE A 59 27.97 -10.61 3.51
C ILE A 59 26.69 -10.06 4.13
N ASN A 60 26.75 -8.98 4.91
CA ASN A 60 25.56 -8.33 5.45
C ASN A 60 24.58 -7.88 4.35
N LYS A 61 25.08 -7.35 3.21
CA LYS A 61 24.23 -7.01 2.06
C LYS A 61 23.59 -8.24 1.43
N ILE A 62 24.35 -9.33 1.28
CA ILE A 62 23.86 -10.60 0.71
C ILE A 62 22.80 -11.22 1.62
N GLU A 63 23.05 -11.28 2.93
CA GLU A 63 22.12 -11.75 3.95
C GLU A 63 20.81 -11.00 3.93
N ASN A 64 20.88 -9.67 4.01
CA ASN A 64 19.68 -8.83 4.03
C ASN A 64 18.85 -9.03 2.76
N LYS A 65 19.51 -9.21 1.62
CA LYS A 65 18.83 -9.50 0.36
C LYS A 65 18.19 -10.90 0.35
N TYR A 66 18.88 -11.92 0.83
CA TYR A 66 18.35 -13.29 0.93
C TYR A 66 17.11 -13.35 1.84
N LYS A 67 17.23 -12.78 3.05
CA LYS A 67 16.14 -12.63 4.02
C LYS A 67 14.95 -11.89 3.39
N SER A 68 15.21 -10.85 2.60
CA SER A 68 14.16 -10.10 1.91
C SER A 68 13.41 -10.96 0.88
N ILE A 69 14.14 -11.75 0.08
CA ILE A 69 13.56 -12.65 -0.91
C ILE A 69 12.68 -13.72 -0.24
N LEU A 70 13.18 -14.33 0.84
CA LEU A 70 12.43 -15.32 1.60
C LEU A 70 11.13 -14.73 2.16
N PHE A 71 11.23 -13.58 2.83
CA PHE A 71 10.05 -12.89 3.36
C PHE A 71 9.00 -12.66 2.27
N ILE A 72 9.41 -12.13 1.11
CA ILE A 72 8.49 -11.86 0.00
C ILE A 72 7.86 -13.17 -0.47
N LYS A 73 8.65 -14.22 -0.72
CA LYS A 73 8.16 -15.50 -1.25
C LYS A 73 7.10 -16.13 -0.34
N GLU A 74 7.30 -16.06 0.97
CA GLU A 74 6.37 -16.57 1.98
C GLU A 74 5.12 -15.71 2.12
N ASN A 75 5.29 -14.40 2.25
CA ASN A 75 4.17 -13.48 2.48
C ASN A 75 3.28 -13.33 1.25
N LEU A 76 3.81 -13.42 0.03
CA LEU A 76 2.98 -13.43 -1.17
C LEU A 76 1.95 -14.57 -1.16
N ARG A 77 2.29 -15.71 -0.55
CA ARG A 77 1.40 -16.88 -0.43
C ARG A 77 0.45 -16.78 0.75
N LYS A 78 0.91 -16.28 1.90
CA LYS A 78 0.14 -16.29 3.16
C LYS A 78 -0.68 -15.02 3.40
N ASN A 79 -0.29 -13.89 2.79
CA ASN A 79 -0.85 -12.57 3.07
C ASN A 79 -1.36 -11.92 1.79
N GLU A 80 -2.68 -11.96 1.60
CA GLU A 80 -3.34 -11.42 0.41
C GLU A 80 -3.16 -9.90 0.28
N ARG A 81 -3.21 -9.14 1.39
CA ARG A 81 -2.94 -7.69 1.39
C ARG A 81 -1.51 -7.40 0.91
N PHE A 82 -0.53 -8.16 1.38
CA PHE A 82 0.86 -8.03 0.93
C PHE A 82 1.01 -8.35 -0.57
N CYS A 83 0.32 -9.39 -1.04
CA CYS A 83 0.29 -9.73 -2.46
C CYS A 83 -0.29 -8.60 -3.32
N ASN A 84 -1.44 -8.06 -2.90
CA ASN A 84 -2.12 -6.94 -3.56
C ASN A 84 -1.28 -5.66 -3.54
N PHE A 85 -0.65 -5.35 -2.41
CA PHE A 85 0.32 -4.27 -2.27
C PHE A 85 1.49 -4.42 -3.26
N THR A 86 2.11 -5.61 -3.30
CA THR A 86 3.28 -5.86 -4.14
C THR A 86 2.93 -5.79 -5.63
N TRP A 87 1.77 -6.32 -6.02
CA TRP A 87 1.21 -6.17 -7.36
C TRP A 87 1.10 -4.70 -7.74
N TYR A 88 0.40 -3.91 -6.92
CA TYR A 88 0.15 -2.50 -7.18
C TYR A 88 1.47 -1.71 -7.24
N TYR A 89 2.39 -1.99 -6.32
CA TYR A 89 3.70 -1.37 -6.28
C TYR A 89 4.48 -1.59 -7.58
N ILE A 90 4.57 -2.84 -8.04
CA ILE A 90 5.30 -3.18 -9.26
C ILE A 90 4.66 -2.49 -10.47
N GLN A 91 3.33 -2.55 -10.59
CA GLN A 91 2.63 -1.90 -11.71
C GLN A 91 2.81 -0.39 -11.73
N LYS A 92 2.74 0.27 -10.55
CA LYS A 92 2.92 1.72 -10.46
C LYS A 92 4.36 2.14 -10.71
N LYS A 93 5.33 1.49 -10.04
CA LYS A 93 6.75 1.86 -10.13
C LYS A 93 7.37 1.54 -11.49
N PHE A 94 6.90 0.46 -12.14
CA PHE A 94 7.43 -0.01 -13.41
C PHE A 94 6.43 0.12 -14.55
N SER A 95 5.49 1.06 -14.41
CA SER A 95 4.47 1.33 -15.41
C SER A 95 5.11 1.56 -16.78
N GLY A 96 4.61 0.85 -17.80
CA GLY A 96 5.14 0.91 -19.17
C GLY A 96 6.40 0.09 -19.43
N LYS A 97 7.11 -0.37 -18.38
CA LYS A 97 8.31 -1.23 -18.50
C LYS A 97 7.99 -2.71 -18.30
N ILE A 98 7.02 -2.99 -17.44
CA ILE A 98 6.50 -4.33 -17.17
C ILE A 98 4.98 -4.25 -17.16
N LYS A 99 4.34 -5.20 -17.83
CA LYS A 99 2.90 -5.45 -17.73
C LYS A 99 2.71 -6.82 -17.09
N LEU A 100 2.07 -6.87 -15.92
CA LEU A 100 1.56 -8.14 -15.39
C LEU A 100 0.50 -8.64 -16.38
N LYS A 101 0.62 -9.90 -16.82
CA LYS A 101 -0.12 -10.41 -17.98
C LYS A 101 -1.46 -11.04 -17.62
N SER A 102 -1.67 -11.37 -16.35
CA SER A 102 -2.91 -12.01 -15.91
C SER A 102 -3.95 -10.98 -15.48
N ASP A 103 -5.21 -11.38 -15.60
CA ASP A 103 -6.34 -10.66 -15.02
C ASP A 103 -6.31 -10.67 -13.48
N GLY A 104 -5.51 -11.54 -12.83
CA GLY A 104 -5.35 -11.57 -11.38
C GLY A 104 -6.66 -11.87 -10.63
N ARG A 105 -7.45 -12.81 -11.15
CA ARG A 105 -8.84 -13.07 -10.70
C ARG A 105 -8.94 -13.59 -9.26
N ASN A 106 -7.87 -14.17 -8.75
CA ASN A 106 -7.77 -14.65 -7.38
C ASN A 106 -6.34 -14.47 -6.84
N HIS A 107 -6.19 -14.61 -5.52
CA HIS A 107 -4.91 -14.45 -4.83
C HIS A 107 -3.80 -15.32 -5.41
N LYS A 108 -4.07 -16.58 -5.79
CA LYS A 108 -3.09 -17.51 -6.37
C LYS A 108 -2.59 -17.05 -7.75
N GLU A 109 -3.48 -16.53 -8.59
CA GLU A 109 -3.09 -15.93 -9.88
C GLU A 109 -2.23 -14.68 -9.66
N ARG A 110 -2.58 -13.83 -8.69
CA ARG A 110 -1.80 -12.63 -8.34
C ARG A 110 -0.42 -12.98 -7.79
N GLU A 111 -0.36 -13.94 -6.88
CA GLU A 111 0.89 -14.45 -6.30
C GLU A 111 1.85 -14.92 -7.40
N ARG A 112 1.35 -15.75 -8.33
CA ARG A 112 2.14 -16.30 -9.44
C ARG A 112 2.72 -15.19 -10.30
N GLU A 113 1.90 -14.23 -10.73
CA GLU A 113 2.36 -13.14 -11.58
C GLU A 113 3.37 -12.24 -10.87
N VAL A 114 3.14 -11.88 -9.61
CA VAL A 114 4.07 -11.07 -8.83
C VAL A 114 5.43 -11.77 -8.76
N LYS A 115 5.45 -13.08 -8.45
CA LYS A 115 6.69 -13.89 -8.43
C LYS A 115 7.43 -13.89 -9.76
N ILE A 116 6.71 -14.12 -10.86
CA ILE A 116 7.29 -14.10 -12.21
C ILE A 116 7.92 -12.74 -12.53
N ASN A 117 7.23 -11.65 -12.18
CA ASN A 117 7.68 -10.31 -12.55
C ASN A 117 8.81 -9.78 -11.66
N ILE A 118 8.84 -10.13 -10.36
CA ILE A 118 10.04 -9.91 -9.53
C ILE A 118 11.24 -10.66 -10.13
N GLY A 119 11.05 -11.93 -10.52
CA GLY A 119 12.11 -12.72 -11.18
C GLY A 119 12.63 -12.09 -12.47
N LYS A 120 11.74 -11.53 -13.30
CA LYS A 120 12.12 -10.79 -14.52
C LYS A 120 12.86 -9.49 -14.19
N LEU A 121 12.37 -8.72 -13.23
CA LEU A 121 13.02 -7.48 -12.78
C LEU A 121 14.45 -7.72 -12.33
N ASN A 122 14.65 -8.79 -11.55
CA ASN A 122 15.96 -9.20 -11.04
C ASN A 122 16.97 -9.61 -12.11
N ARG A 123 16.50 -9.96 -13.31
CA ARG A 123 17.34 -10.32 -14.47
C ARG A 123 17.45 -9.18 -15.49
N SER A 124 16.66 -8.12 -15.34
CA SER A 124 16.58 -7.04 -16.30
C SER A 124 17.64 -5.96 -16.06
N ARG A 125 17.94 -5.14 -17.07
CA ARG A 125 18.74 -3.91 -16.90
C ARG A 125 18.15 -2.90 -15.91
N TYR A 126 16.87 -3.05 -15.56
CA TYR A 126 16.18 -2.22 -14.56
C TYR A 126 16.30 -2.82 -13.15
N TYR A 127 17.21 -3.78 -12.96
CA TYR A 127 17.53 -4.34 -11.67
C TYR A 127 18.07 -3.24 -10.74
N TYR A 128 17.35 -3.00 -9.65
CA TYR A 128 17.70 -1.95 -8.69
C TYR A 128 18.73 -2.37 -7.64
N GLY A 129 19.32 -3.56 -7.72
CA GLY A 129 20.15 -4.11 -6.63
C GLY A 129 19.32 -4.60 -5.44
N GLU A 130 18.33 -3.80 -5.06
CA GLU A 130 17.64 -3.81 -3.77
C GLU A 130 16.10 -3.81 -3.92
N LEU A 131 15.55 -4.28 -5.03
CA LEU A 131 14.10 -4.25 -5.28
C LEU A 131 13.31 -4.85 -4.11
N GLU A 132 13.73 -6.02 -3.64
CA GLU A 132 13.09 -6.72 -2.53
C GLU A 132 13.12 -5.90 -1.25
N ARG A 133 14.28 -5.34 -0.91
CA ARG A 133 14.43 -4.46 0.25
C ARG A 133 13.49 -3.26 0.16
N VAL A 134 13.42 -2.58 -1.00
CA VAL A 134 12.52 -1.42 -1.16
C VAL A 134 11.04 -1.81 -1.05
N ILE A 135 10.65 -2.99 -1.55
CA ILE A 135 9.28 -3.50 -1.36
C ILE A 135 9.00 -3.68 0.14
N LEU A 136 9.94 -4.26 0.88
CA LEU A 136 9.78 -4.50 2.31
C LEU A 136 9.77 -3.23 3.14
N ASP A 137 10.69 -2.31 2.93
CA ASP A 137 10.74 -1.03 3.66
C ASP A 137 9.41 -0.28 3.52
N LYS A 138 8.86 -0.29 2.32
CA LYS A 138 7.59 0.35 2.01
C LYS A 138 6.40 -0.40 2.61
N TRP A 139 6.41 -1.73 2.58
CA TRP A 139 5.41 -2.55 3.25
C TRP A 139 5.44 -2.40 4.78
N CYS A 140 6.61 -2.39 5.41
CA CYS A 140 6.77 -2.24 6.85
C CYS A 140 6.19 -0.90 7.36
N SER A 141 6.34 0.15 6.56
CA SER A 141 5.77 1.48 6.84
C SER A 141 4.25 1.50 6.68
N SER A 142 3.75 0.77 5.69
CA SER A 142 2.32 0.72 5.35
C SER A 142 1.48 -0.22 6.22
N SER A 143 1.99 -1.42 6.50
CA SER A 143 1.25 -2.52 7.10
C SER A 143 0.79 -2.24 8.53
N LYS A 144 1.47 -1.32 9.22
CA LYS A 144 1.10 -0.84 10.56
C LYS A 144 -0.16 0.04 10.54
N ASN A 145 -0.50 0.64 9.40
CA ASN A 145 -1.65 1.51 9.29
C ASN A 145 -2.89 0.71 8.86
N ASN A 146 -3.84 0.58 9.79
CA ASN A 146 -5.11 -0.11 9.59
C ASN A 146 -6.31 0.86 9.58
N ASP A 147 -6.06 2.17 9.50
CA ASP A 147 -7.10 3.20 9.60
C ASP A 147 -8.10 3.16 8.45
N VAL A 148 -7.63 2.80 7.25
CA VAL A 148 -8.49 2.62 6.07
C VAL A 148 -9.21 1.30 6.15
N VAL A 149 -8.51 0.23 6.55
CA VAL A 149 -9.06 -1.12 6.66
C VAL A 149 -10.24 -1.13 7.63
N SER A 150 -10.07 -0.50 8.79
CA SER A 150 -11.10 -0.38 9.84
C SER A 150 -12.24 0.57 9.45
N TRP A 151 -11.99 1.54 8.56
CA TRP A 151 -12.99 2.48 8.10
C TRP A 151 -13.93 1.92 7.03
N LEU A 152 -13.42 1.05 6.13
CA LEU A 152 -14.18 0.45 5.02
C LEU A 152 -15.06 -0.72 5.49
N LYS A 153 -16.24 -0.41 6.03
CA LYS A 153 -17.16 -1.38 6.64
C LYS A 153 -18.36 -1.71 5.76
N GLU A 154 -18.96 -0.68 5.14
CA GLU A 154 -20.22 -0.81 4.39
C GLU A 154 -19.97 -0.91 2.89
N GLU A 155 -20.77 -1.69 2.17
CA GLU A 155 -20.65 -1.84 0.71
C GLU A 155 -20.80 -0.50 -0.02
N GLU A 156 -21.76 0.33 0.38
CA GLU A 156 -21.98 1.65 -0.22
C GLU A 156 -20.76 2.57 -0.03
N GLN A 157 -20.16 2.54 1.16
CA GLN A 157 -18.96 3.28 1.49
C GLN A 157 -17.77 2.82 0.64
N ILE A 158 -17.60 1.52 0.48
CA ILE A 158 -16.53 0.93 -0.34
C ILE A 158 -16.68 1.36 -1.80
N LYS A 159 -17.88 1.21 -2.37
CA LYS A 159 -18.18 1.63 -3.75
C LYS A 159 -17.93 3.12 -3.94
N TRP A 160 -18.40 3.95 -3.01
CA TRP A 160 -18.19 5.40 -3.06
C TRP A 160 -16.72 5.78 -2.94
N ALA A 161 -15.98 5.19 -2.01
CA ALA A 161 -14.57 5.49 -1.81
C ALA A 161 -13.75 5.15 -3.07
N TRP A 162 -14.07 4.04 -3.73
CA TRP A 162 -13.46 3.69 -5.01
C TRP A 162 -13.77 4.72 -6.10
N SER A 163 -15.04 5.14 -6.25
CA SER A 163 -15.43 6.19 -7.20
C SER A 163 -14.74 7.52 -6.89
N TYR A 164 -14.59 7.88 -5.62
CA TYR A 164 -13.88 9.07 -5.18
C TYR A 164 -12.40 9.01 -5.60
N ILE A 165 -11.73 7.88 -5.35
CA ILE A 165 -10.33 7.69 -5.73
C ILE A 165 -10.17 7.80 -7.26
N ILE A 166 -10.99 7.11 -8.05
CA ILE A 166 -10.92 7.20 -9.52
C ILE A 166 -11.12 8.64 -10.00
N LYS A 167 -12.06 9.38 -9.40
CA LYS A 167 -12.33 10.77 -9.78
C LYS A 167 -11.12 11.68 -9.55
N HIS A 168 -10.35 11.42 -8.50
CA HIS A 168 -9.21 12.26 -8.11
C HIS A 168 -7.86 11.76 -8.64
N ASP A 169 -7.72 10.47 -8.91
CA ASP A 169 -6.55 9.84 -9.50
C ASP A 169 -6.99 8.73 -10.49
N PRO A 170 -7.35 9.08 -11.73
CA PRO A 170 -7.84 8.10 -12.71
C PRO A 170 -6.79 7.05 -13.11
N LEU A 171 -5.49 7.37 -12.95
CA LEU A 171 -4.40 6.50 -13.39
C LEU A 171 -4.29 5.23 -12.54
N VAL A 172 -4.86 5.22 -11.33
CA VAL A 172 -4.90 4.05 -10.44
C VAL A 172 -5.45 2.80 -11.11
N ILE A 173 -6.36 2.95 -12.08
CA ILE A 173 -6.97 1.84 -12.83
C ILE A 173 -5.91 1.02 -13.57
N LYS A 174 -4.78 1.63 -13.96
CA LYS A 174 -3.68 0.94 -14.65
C LYS A 174 -2.86 0.03 -13.72
N TYR A 175 -3.02 0.15 -12.40
CA TYR A 175 -2.17 -0.52 -11.42
C TYR A 175 -2.85 -1.67 -10.69
N ILE A 176 -4.16 -1.81 -10.84
CA ILE A 176 -4.97 -2.85 -10.22
C ILE A 176 -5.03 -4.11 -11.08
N TRP A 177 -5.43 -5.24 -10.48
CA TRP A 177 -5.78 -6.45 -11.22
C TRP A 177 -7.19 -6.34 -11.82
N ASN A 178 -7.46 -7.15 -12.84
CA ASN A 178 -8.73 -7.14 -13.55
C ASN A 178 -9.76 -7.98 -12.79
N ASN A 179 -10.71 -7.33 -12.12
CA ASN A 179 -11.78 -8.03 -11.43
C ASN A 179 -13.17 -7.49 -11.80
N LYS A 180 -14.09 -8.44 -12.02
CA LYS A 180 -15.54 -8.27 -12.07
C LYS A 180 -16.11 -7.73 -10.74
N LYS A 181 -15.93 -6.43 -10.46
CA LYS A 181 -16.80 -5.55 -9.64
C LYS A 181 -17.27 -6.08 -8.25
N SER A 182 -16.65 -7.08 -7.62
CA SER A 182 -17.03 -7.45 -6.25
C SER A 182 -16.65 -6.34 -5.27
N THR A 183 -17.48 -6.14 -4.25
CA THR A 183 -17.22 -5.19 -3.17
C THR A 183 -15.92 -5.50 -2.44
N GLN A 184 -15.56 -6.78 -2.30
CA GLN A 184 -14.28 -7.17 -1.69
C GLN A 184 -13.08 -6.70 -2.52
N ASP A 185 -13.08 -6.87 -3.84
CA ASP A 185 -11.98 -6.38 -4.68
C ASP A 185 -11.87 -4.87 -4.65
N LEU A 186 -12.99 -4.15 -4.65
CA LEU A 186 -12.96 -2.69 -4.47
C LEU A 186 -12.30 -2.32 -3.14
N LYS A 187 -12.62 -3.03 -2.06
CA LYS A 187 -11.99 -2.83 -0.75
C LYS A 187 -10.49 -3.07 -0.83
N ASP A 188 -10.05 -4.15 -1.47
CA ASP A 188 -8.65 -4.51 -1.61
C ASP A 188 -7.87 -3.51 -2.50
N PHE A 189 -8.51 -2.99 -3.56
CA PHE A 189 -7.93 -1.92 -4.39
C PHE A 189 -7.72 -0.63 -3.60
N ILE A 190 -8.72 -0.24 -2.79
CA ILE A 190 -8.62 0.94 -1.95
C ILE A 190 -7.48 0.78 -0.93
N ILE A 191 -7.40 -0.39 -0.28
CA ILE A 191 -6.34 -0.69 0.69
C ILE A 191 -4.97 -0.63 0.00
N ALA A 192 -4.79 -1.32 -1.13
CA ALA A 192 -3.52 -1.30 -1.86
C ALA A 192 -3.14 0.11 -2.35
N PHE A 193 -4.10 0.93 -2.76
CA PHE A 193 -3.86 2.33 -3.11
C PHE A 193 -3.27 3.12 -1.93
N PHE A 194 -3.89 3.04 -0.75
CA PHE A 194 -3.39 3.71 0.45
C PHE A 194 -2.07 3.16 0.95
N ASP A 195 -1.86 1.85 0.79
CA ASP A 195 -0.63 1.21 1.20
C ASP A 195 0.60 1.70 0.41
N ILE A 196 0.38 2.22 -0.80
CA ILE A 196 1.44 2.67 -1.71
C ILE A 196 1.73 4.18 -1.60
N ILE A 197 0.79 4.94 -1.06
CA ILE A 197 0.98 6.38 -0.80
C ILE A 197 2.14 6.57 0.19
N GLU A 198 2.96 7.59 -0.08
CA GLU A 198 4.05 8.02 0.81
C GLU A 198 3.50 8.37 2.19
N ASP A 199 4.21 7.99 3.26
CA ASP A 199 3.70 8.10 4.63
C ASP A 199 3.27 9.54 4.97
N ASN A 200 4.02 10.54 4.53
CA ASN A 200 3.71 11.97 4.75
C ASN A 200 2.40 12.44 4.09
N LYS A 201 1.94 11.77 3.02
CA LYS A 201 0.71 12.09 2.30
C LYS A 201 -0.44 11.16 2.66
N ARG A 202 -0.15 9.98 3.21
CA ARG A 202 -1.14 8.94 3.48
C ARG A 202 -2.20 9.44 4.45
N ASP A 203 -1.80 9.93 5.61
CA ASP A 203 -2.73 10.38 6.66
C ASP A 203 -3.62 11.53 6.20
N ILE A 204 -3.04 12.49 5.46
CA ILE A 204 -3.78 13.62 4.88
C ILE A 204 -4.81 13.11 3.88
N THR A 205 -4.45 12.15 3.04
CA THR A 205 -5.34 11.57 2.03
C THR A 205 -6.47 10.77 2.69
N ILE A 206 -6.16 9.99 3.74
CA ILE A 206 -7.14 9.24 4.53
C ILE A 206 -8.12 10.21 5.20
N LYS A 207 -7.63 11.26 5.87
CA LYS A 207 -8.48 12.27 6.51
C LYS A 207 -9.38 12.97 5.49
N ARG A 208 -8.86 13.28 4.30
CA ARG A 208 -9.61 13.93 3.23
C ARG A 208 -10.76 13.06 2.73
N ILE A 209 -10.51 11.79 2.42
CA ILE A 209 -11.56 10.89 1.92
C ILE A 209 -12.63 10.60 2.98
N LYS A 210 -12.22 10.42 4.25
CA LYS A 210 -13.14 10.24 5.39
C LYS A 210 -14.06 11.46 5.55
N LYS A 211 -13.48 12.67 5.56
CA LYS A 211 -14.24 13.92 5.65
C LYS A 211 -15.22 14.10 4.48
N ALA A 212 -14.80 13.77 3.26
CA ALA A 212 -15.66 13.85 2.07
C ALA A 212 -16.83 12.86 2.14
N TRP A 213 -16.61 11.67 2.71
CA TRP A 213 -17.67 10.69 2.97
C TRP A 213 -18.68 11.19 4.01
N ASP A 214 -18.22 11.73 5.13
CA ASP A 214 -19.10 12.26 6.18
C ASP A 214 -19.97 13.40 5.63
N GLN A 215 -19.39 14.26 4.79
CA GLN A 215 -20.14 15.31 4.09
C GLN A 215 -21.16 14.74 3.11
N LYS A 216 -20.84 13.65 2.39
CA LYS A 216 -21.82 12.96 1.55
C LYS A 216 -22.96 12.41 2.41
N LYS A 217 -22.67 11.59 3.44
CA LYS A 217 -23.71 11.03 4.33
C LYS A 217 -24.59 12.13 4.94
N PHE A 218 -24.00 13.25 5.33
CA PHE A 218 -24.76 14.39 5.83
C PHE A 218 -25.70 14.96 4.75
N ARG A 219 -25.21 15.20 3.53
CA ARG A 219 -26.05 15.67 2.41
C ARG A 219 -27.18 14.68 2.10
N ASP A 220 -26.89 13.39 2.00
CA ASP A 220 -27.91 12.38 1.68
C ASP A 220 -28.98 12.31 2.78
N LYS A 221 -28.59 12.45 4.05
CA LYS A 221 -29.52 12.52 5.19
C LYS A 221 -30.33 13.83 5.23
N VAL A 222 -29.78 14.93 4.73
CA VAL A 222 -30.50 16.21 4.64
C VAL A 222 -31.41 16.23 3.41
N GLN A 223 -31.02 15.59 2.32
CA GLN A 223 -31.82 15.53 1.09
C GLN A 223 -33.10 14.71 1.29
N SER A 224 -33.10 13.71 2.19
CA SER A 224 -34.32 13.02 2.63
C SER A 224 -35.21 13.85 3.56
N LYS A 225 -34.73 15.00 4.04
CA LYS A 225 -35.48 15.99 4.83
C LYS A 225 -35.50 17.30 4.07
N ASN A 226 -36.34 17.45 3.03
CA ASN A 226 -36.51 18.66 2.20
C ASN A 226 -36.22 19.98 2.93
N GLN A 227 -34.94 20.37 3.03
CA GLN A 227 -34.52 21.58 3.71
C GLN A 227 -34.51 22.69 2.66
N TYR A 228 -35.33 23.71 2.88
CA TYR A 228 -35.41 24.86 2.02
C TYR A 228 -34.29 25.86 2.37
N CYS A 229 -33.56 26.30 1.35
CA CYS A 229 -32.60 27.39 1.50
C CYS A 229 -33.36 28.72 1.32
N ILE A 230 -33.40 29.54 2.37
CA ILE A 230 -34.00 30.87 2.32
C ILE A 230 -32.87 31.88 2.28
N ASN A 231 -32.77 32.63 1.17
CA ASN A 231 -31.85 33.74 1.08
C ASN A 231 -32.40 34.92 1.90
N LEU A 232 -31.63 35.37 2.88
CA LEU A 232 -31.95 36.53 3.71
C LEU A 232 -30.98 37.66 3.36
N SER A 233 -31.44 38.91 3.46
CA SER A 233 -30.53 40.05 3.47
C SER A 233 -29.57 39.96 4.66
N GLU A 234 -28.41 40.60 4.55
CA GLU A 234 -27.38 40.61 5.60
C GLU A 234 -27.95 41.08 6.95
N SER A 235 -28.67 42.20 6.94
CA SER A 235 -29.33 42.75 8.14
C SER A 235 -30.35 41.80 8.77
N SER A 236 -31.14 41.09 7.97
CA SER A 236 -32.08 40.08 8.47
C SER A 236 -31.38 38.86 9.05
N ASN A 237 -30.26 38.43 8.46
CA ASN A 237 -29.47 37.31 8.96
C ASN A 237 -28.77 37.66 10.30
N GLU A 238 -28.30 38.90 10.46
CA GLU A 238 -27.75 39.40 11.72
C GLU A 238 -28.81 39.44 12.84
N LYS A 239 -30.00 39.98 12.55
CA LYS A 239 -31.12 39.97 13.49
C LYS A 239 -31.50 38.54 13.89
N LEU A 240 -31.60 37.64 12.92
CA LEU A 240 -31.88 36.23 13.18
C LEU A 240 -30.80 35.56 14.05
N LYS A 241 -29.52 35.90 13.83
CA LYS A 241 -28.39 35.45 14.67
C LYS A 241 -28.52 35.97 16.11
N ALA A 242 -28.84 37.25 16.30
CA ALA A 242 -29.03 37.82 17.63
C ALA A 242 -30.18 37.12 18.40
N ILE A 243 -31.32 36.90 17.72
CA ILE A 243 -32.46 36.18 18.31
C ILE A 243 -32.07 34.73 18.65
N SER A 244 -31.34 34.05 17.77
CA SER A 244 -30.83 32.69 17.98
C SER A 244 -29.96 32.57 19.22
N ILE A 245 -29.07 33.54 19.45
CA ILE A 245 -28.23 33.59 20.65
C ILE A 245 -29.09 33.87 21.89
N SER A 246 -29.93 34.91 21.86
CA SER A 246 -30.75 35.31 23.01
C SER A 246 -31.71 34.21 23.49
N LYS A 247 -32.29 33.44 22.56
CA LYS A 247 -33.25 32.36 22.86
C LYS A 247 -32.58 30.99 23.01
N ASN A 248 -31.26 30.89 22.85
CA ASN A 248 -30.52 29.64 22.81
C ASN A 248 -31.16 28.58 21.87
N MET A 249 -31.58 29.02 20.69
CA MET A 249 -32.29 28.20 19.70
C MET A 249 -31.58 28.23 18.35
N LYS A 250 -31.63 27.12 17.60
CA LYS A 250 -31.12 27.08 16.22
C LYS A 250 -31.94 28.00 15.32
N ARG A 251 -31.27 28.72 14.40
CA ARG A 251 -31.89 29.67 13.46
C ARG A 251 -33.10 29.11 12.71
N ASN A 252 -33.01 27.89 12.18
CA ASN A 252 -34.12 27.26 11.45
C ASN A 252 -35.37 27.10 12.33
N LYS A 253 -35.19 26.76 13.61
CA LYS A 253 -36.31 26.61 14.55
C LYS A 253 -36.97 27.95 14.88
N ILE A 254 -36.20 29.04 14.89
CA ILE A 254 -36.75 30.39 15.02
C ILE A 254 -37.55 30.78 13.79
N ILE A 255 -37.05 30.49 12.58
CA ILE A 255 -37.79 30.74 11.34
C ILE A 255 -39.11 29.98 11.36
N GLU A 256 -39.11 28.69 11.69
CA GLU A 256 -40.33 27.88 11.80
C GLU A 256 -41.33 28.48 12.82
N LEU A 257 -40.84 28.92 13.99
CA LEU A 257 -41.65 29.59 15.01
C LEU A 257 -42.27 30.90 14.51
N LEU A 258 -41.49 31.73 13.81
CA LEU A 258 -41.96 32.99 13.24
C LEU A 258 -43.05 32.73 12.18
N ILE A 259 -42.82 31.76 11.29
CA ILE A 259 -43.80 31.36 10.27
C ILE A 259 -45.08 30.86 10.92
N ASN A 260 -44.99 29.95 11.89
CA ASN A 260 -46.17 29.38 12.56
C ASN A 260 -46.96 30.44 13.33
N ASN A 261 -46.27 31.32 14.06
CA ASN A 261 -46.92 32.39 14.81
C ASN A 261 -47.66 33.37 13.89
N GLU A 262 -47.09 33.67 12.73
CA GLU A 262 -47.73 34.57 11.76
C GLU A 262 -48.89 33.88 11.04
N PHE A 263 -48.75 32.58 10.73
CA PHE A 263 -49.85 31.79 10.15
C PHE A 263 -51.06 31.69 11.09
N LEU A 264 -50.83 31.57 12.40
CA LEU A 264 -51.91 31.57 13.40
C LEU A 264 -52.66 32.91 13.52
N ARG A 265 -52.13 33.98 12.93
CA ARG A 265 -52.75 35.32 12.92
C ARG A 265 -53.52 35.61 11.63
N LEU A 266 -53.48 34.71 10.65
CA LEU A 266 -54.34 34.75 9.46
C LEU A 266 -55.78 34.38 9.83
#